data_AF-A0A4Q6IKT7-F1
#
_entry.id   AF-A0A4Q6IKT7-F1
#
_cell.length_a   1.000
_cell.length_b   1.000
_cell.length_c   1.000
_cell.angle_alpha   90.00
_cell.angle_beta   90.00
_cell.angle_gamma   90.00
#
_symmetry.space_group_name_H-M   'P 1'
#
loop_
_entity.id
_entity.type
_entity.pdbx_description
1 polymer ?
#
loop_
_entity_poly.entity_id
_entity_poly.type
_entity_poly.pdbx_seq_one_letter_code
_entity_poly.pdbx_strand_id
1 'polypeptide(L)'
;MQLSTSKAFRRKAALTVTAAMALVGFSATTASANWSSYISSWTDGDRSREWTDSGTYSQVQFRSCFAQYGTTKQVVVKMWKIDTWTPNDDLGNKTFTNCFNGSSSWSNGQWTNVPTGEHTLQFEADKVAQGGSCCLLNVAEVYVDTSQAD
;
A
#
# COMPACT_ATOMS: atom_id res chain seq x y z
N MET A 1 -49.92 19.04 77.35
CA MET A 1 -49.51 19.85 76.18
C MET A 1 -48.85 18.90 75.20
N GLN A 2 -49.55 18.54 74.12
CA GLN A 2 -49.23 18.93 72.73
C GLN A 2 -47.92 18.29 72.23
N LEU A 3 -47.81 17.59 71.10
CA LEU A 3 -48.57 17.64 69.85
C LEU A 3 -48.34 16.33 69.06
N SER A 4 -49.37 15.90 68.33
CA SER A 4 -49.33 14.87 67.27
C SER A 4 -48.66 15.40 66.00
N THR A 5 -48.03 14.52 65.20
CA THR A 5 -47.94 14.45 63.71
C THR A 5 -46.61 13.76 63.31
N SER A 6 -46.43 13.00 62.23
CA SER A 6 -47.27 12.42 61.17
C SER A 6 -46.36 11.47 60.35
N LYS A 7 -46.95 10.45 59.73
CA LYS A 7 -46.28 9.46 58.84
C LYS A 7 -45.58 10.13 57.64
N ALA A 8 -44.45 9.56 57.20
CA ALA A 8 -44.05 9.61 55.80
C ALA A 8 -43.44 8.27 55.36
N PHE A 9 -44.10 7.69 54.36
CA PHE A 9 -43.77 6.46 53.64
C PHE A 9 -42.94 6.85 52.40
N ARG A 10 -42.24 5.86 51.78
CA ARG A 10 -41.65 5.85 50.42
C ARG A 10 -40.19 6.37 50.34
N ARG A 11 -39.26 5.78 49.57
CA ARG A 11 -39.30 4.75 48.52
C ARG A 11 -37.87 4.22 48.34
N LYS A 12 -37.75 2.92 48.02
CA LYS A 12 -36.54 2.28 47.51
C LYS A 12 -36.14 2.89 46.16
N ALA A 13 -34.85 3.12 45.94
CA ALA A 13 -34.27 3.23 44.60
C ALA A 13 -32.87 2.61 44.66
N ALA A 14 -32.78 1.35 44.23
CA ALA A 14 -31.52 0.68 43.94
C ALA A 14 -31.00 1.26 42.62
N LEU A 15 -29.82 1.87 42.66
CA LEU A 15 -29.09 2.28 41.46
C LEU A 15 -28.27 1.10 40.98
N THR A 16 -28.80 0.36 40.01
CA THR A 16 -28.03 -0.58 39.20
C THR A 16 -27.25 0.21 38.15
N VAL A 17 -25.95 0.38 38.36
CA VAL A 17 -25.04 0.94 37.36
C VAL A 17 -24.61 -0.20 36.43
N THR A 18 -25.33 -0.36 35.32
CA THR A 18 -24.86 -1.16 34.17
C THR A 18 -23.80 -0.34 33.42
N ALA A 19 -22.53 -0.71 33.60
CA ALA A 19 -21.45 -0.20 32.76
C ALA A 19 -21.56 -0.84 31.37
N ALA A 20 -22.01 -0.08 30.37
CA ALA A 20 -21.89 -0.47 28.98
C ALA A 20 -20.41 -0.39 28.59
N MET A 21 -19.80 -1.54 28.29
CA MET A 21 -18.47 -1.58 27.64
C MET A 21 -18.64 -1.04 26.22
N ALA A 22 -18.26 0.21 26.01
CA ALA A 22 -18.06 0.75 24.67
C ALA A 22 -16.85 0.01 24.07
N LEU A 23 -17.11 -0.92 23.14
CA LEU A 23 -16.09 -1.38 22.21
C LEU A 23 -15.67 -0.16 21.38
N VAL A 24 -14.57 0.47 21.77
CA VAL A 24 -13.88 1.42 20.90
C VAL A 24 -13.40 0.58 19.72
N GLY A 25 -14.16 0.61 18.63
CA GLY A 25 -13.71 0.09 17.36
C GLY A 25 -12.44 0.84 17.00
N PHE A 26 -11.31 0.16 17.04
CA PHE A 26 -10.14 0.61 16.33
C PHE A 26 -10.51 0.55 14.85
N SER A 27 -11.01 1.65 14.29
CA SER A 27 -10.80 1.91 12.88
C SER A 27 -9.28 2.01 12.74
N ALA A 28 -8.65 0.91 12.36
CA ALA A 28 -7.32 1.00 11.78
C ALA A 28 -7.45 2.01 10.65
N THR A 29 -6.88 3.19 10.81
CA THR A 29 -6.55 4.04 9.68
C THR A 29 -5.62 3.18 8.84
N THR A 30 -6.17 2.55 7.81
CA THR A 30 -5.37 1.77 6.89
C THR A 30 -4.55 2.76 6.10
N ALA A 31 -3.31 2.91 6.55
CA ALA A 31 -2.38 3.82 5.95
C ALA A 31 -2.19 3.37 4.50
N SER A 32 -2.66 4.19 3.56
CA SER A 32 -2.18 4.23 2.20
C SER A 32 -0.66 4.40 2.28
N ALA A 33 0.08 3.30 2.16
CA ALA A 33 1.45 3.25 2.65
C ALA A 33 2.41 3.67 1.54
N ASN A 34 2.51 4.98 1.30
CA ASN A 34 3.60 5.53 0.50
C ASN A 34 4.94 5.07 1.08
N TRP A 35 5.88 4.72 0.22
CA TRP A 35 7.18 4.27 0.68
C TRP A 35 8.30 4.56 -0.29
N SER A 36 9.52 4.67 0.23
CA SER A 36 10.75 4.75 -0.56
C SER A 36 11.69 3.57 -0.25
N SER A 37 12.52 3.20 -1.24
CA SER A 37 13.53 2.15 -1.13
C SER A 37 14.59 2.31 -2.22
N TYR A 38 15.43 1.30 -2.38
CA TYR A 38 16.28 1.05 -3.54
C TYR A 38 16.09 -0.41 -4.00
N ILE A 39 16.57 -0.71 -5.21
CA ILE A 39 16.66 -2.08 -5.74
C ILE A 39 18.13 -2.38 -5.98
N SER A 40 18.59 -3.52 -5.48
CA SER A 40 19.92 -4.04 -5.75
C SER A 40 19.80 -5.43 -6.37
N SER A 41 20.41 -5.58 -7.53
CA SER A 41 20.57 -6.86 -8.23
C SER A 41 19.29 -7.66 -8.49
N TRP A 42 18.18 -6.99 -8.80
CA TRP A 42 16.96 -7.68 -9.21
C TRP A 42 17.08 -8.25 -10.63
N THR A 43 16.51 -9.43 -10.87
CA THR A 43 16.36 -10.03 -12.19
C THR A 43 14.88 -10.17 -12.55
N ASP A 44 14.61 -10.76 -13.71
CA ASP A 44 13.24 -11.03 -14.18
C ASP A 44 12.46 -11.85 -13.12
N GLY A 45 11.31 -11.34 -12.71
CA GLY A 45 10.42 -11.99 -11.73
C GLY A 45 10.65 -11.57 -10.28
N ASP A 46 11.70 -10.81 -9.95
CA ASP A 46 11.89 -10.29 -8.61
C ASP A 46 10.81 -9.27 -8.25
N ARG A 47 10.38 -9.31 -6.98
CA ARG A 47 9.23 -8.54 -6.48
C ARG A 47 9.57 -7.65 -5.31
N SER A 48 8.83 -6.56 -5.23
CA SER A 48 8.88 -5.59 -4.13
C SER A 48 8.26 -6.16 -2.84
N ARG A 49 8.39 -5.41 -1.74
CA ARG A 49 7.46 -5.59 -0.61
C ARG A 49 6.05 -5.24 -1.03
N GLU A 50 5.09 -5.84 -0.34
CA GLU A 50 3.67 -5.50 -0.49
C GLU A 50 3.34 -4.16 0.19
N TRP A 51 2.30 -3.49 -0.28
CA TRP A 51 1.70 -2.34 0.40
C TRP A 51 0.19 -2.36 0.29
N THR A 52 -0.47 -1.74 1.25
CA THR A 52 -1.92 -1.54 1.24
C THR A 52 -2.26 -0.28 0.46
N ASP A 53 -3.23 -0.40 -0.43
CA ASP A 53 -3.79 0.69 -1.22
C ASP A 53 -5.32 0.65 -1.10
N SER A 54 -5.93 1.79 -0.81
CA SER A 54 -7.39 1.93 -0.68
C SER A 54 -8.02 2.66 -1.88
N GLY A 55 -7.19 3.09 -2.84
CA GLY A 55 -7.57 3.96 -3.93
C GLY A 55 -7.76 3.26 -5.27
N THR A 56 -8.24 4.03 -6.26
CA THR A 56 -8.28 3.62 -7.68
C THR A 56 -6.98 3.94 -8.41
N TYR A 57 -5.93 4.35 -7.69
CA TYR A 57 -4.69 4.85 -8.23
C TYR A 57 -3.50 4.33 -7.42
N SER A 58 -2.49 3.84 -8.13
CA SER A 58 -1.18 3.58 -7.53
C SER A 58 -0.07 3.93 -8.51
N GLN A 59 1.03 4.47 -8.00
CA GLN A 59 2.18 4.89 -8.79
C GLN A 59 3.47 4.28 -8.28
N VAL A 60 4.30 3.84 -9.22
CA VAL A 60 5.67 3.42 -8.98
C VAL A 60 6.60 4.35 -9.73
N GLN A 61 7.65 4.83 -9.08
CA GLN A 61 8.65 5.73 -9.66
C GLN A 61 10.05 5.19 -9.41
N PHE A 62 10.88 5.13 -10.45
CA PHE A 62 12.30 4.76 -10.34
C PHE A 62 13.20 5.92 -10.77
N ARG A 63 14.29 6.13 -10.04
CA ARG A 63 15.37 7.06 -10.40
C ARG A 63 16.70 6.35 -10.50
N SER A 64 17.53 6.81 -11.44
CA SER A 64 18.93 6.38 -11.56
C SER A 64 19.06 4.87 -11.69
N CYS A 65 18.46 4.32 -12.73
CA CYS A 65 18.48 2.91 -13.05
C CYS A 65 19.79 2.51 -13.73
N PHE A 66 20.26 1.31 -13.40
CA PHE A 66 21.37 0.64 -14.06
C PHE A 66 21.02 -0.83 -14.28
N ALA A 67 21.20 -1.32 -15.51
CA ALA A 67 21.05 -2.74 -15.84
C ALA A 67 22.42 -3.36 -16.13
N GLN A 68 22.90 -4.17 -15.20
CA GLN A 68 24.13 -4.93 -15.38
C GLN A 68 23.88 -6.10 -16.34
N TYR A 69 24.84 -6.36 -17.24
CA TYR A 69 24.75 -7.39 -18.30
C TYR A 69 23.61 -7.17 -19.31
N GLY A 70 22.92 -6.04 -19.21
CA GLY A 70 21.90 -5.62 -20.16
C GLY A 70 22.50 -4.97 -21.40
N THR A 71 21.89 -5.23 -22.56
CA THR A 71 22.17 -4.53 -23.83
C THR A 71 21.14 -3.44 -24.12
N THR A 72 20.01 -3.43 -23.43
CA THR A 72 18.97 -2.40 -23.53
C THR A 72 18.77 -1.66 -22.21
N LYS A 73 18.34 -0.40 -22.30
CA LYS A 73 18.13 0.50 -21.16
C LYS A 73 16.65 0.59 -20.80
N GLN A 74 16.10 -0.50 -20.27
CA GLN A 74 14.71 -0.54 -19.84
C GLN A 74 14.49 -1.53 -18.70
N VAL A 75 13.38 -1.33 -17.98
CA VAL A 75 12.73 -2.37 -17.18
C VAL A 75 11.23 -2.33 -17.45
N VAL A 76 10.61 -3.49 -17.63
CA VAL A 76 9.14 -3.64 -17.60
C VAL A 76 8.74 -3.92 -16.17
N VAL A 77 7.91 -3.03 -15.61
CA VAL A 77 7.35 -3.14 -14.27
C VAL A 77 5.92 -3.61 -14.40
N LYS A 78 5.59 -4.74 -13.77
CA LYS A 78 4.24 -5.30 -13.67
C LYS A 78 3.67 -5.01 -12.30
N MET A 79 2.38 -4.67 -12.24
CA MET A 79 1.66 -4.48 -10.98
C MET A 79 0.73 -5.66 -10.73
N TRP A 80 0.74 -6.15 -9.49
CA TRP A 80 -0.11 -7.24 -9.01
C TRP A 80 -1.02 -6.75 -7.90
N LYS A 81 -2.27 -7.19 -7.93
CA LYS A 81 -3.13 -7.24 -6.75
C LYS A 81 -2.98 -8.61 -6.10
N ILE A 82 -2.64 -8.65 -4.83
CA ILE A 82 -2.40 -9.89 -4.09
C ILE A 82 -3.72 -10.39 -3.51
N ASP A 83 -4.08 -11.62 -3.84
CA ASP A 83 -5.29 -12.28 -3.33
C ASP A 83 -4.89 -13.50 -2.49
N THR A 84 -5.56 -13.69 -1.36
CA THR A 84 -5.26 -14.82 -0.45
C THR A 84 -5.84 -16.14 -0.94
N TRP A 85 -6.98 -16.10 -1.62
CA TRP A 85 -7.79 -17.28 -1.94
C TRP A 85 -7.95 -17.55 -3.42
N THR A 86 -7.53 -16.61 -4.26
CA THR A 86 -7.56 -16.70 -5.72
C THR A 86 -6.16 -16.38 -6.25
N PRO A 87 -5.87 -16.71 -7.52
CA PRO A 87 -4.67 -16.20 -8.16
C PRO A 87 -4.62 -14.67 -8.09
N ASN A 88 -3.41 -14.12 -7.98
CA ASN A 88 -3.18 -12.68 -8.00
C ASN A 88 -3.63 -12.07 -9.34
N ASP A 89 -4.28 -10.91 -9.28
CA ASP A 89 -4.69 -10.19 -10.49
C ASP A 89 -3.53 -9.38 -11.07
N ASP A 90 -3.27 -9.54 -12.37
CA ASP A 90 -2.35 -8.71 -13.14
C ASP A 90 -3.05 -7.38 -13.48
N LEU A 91 -2.55 -6.27 -12.95
CA LEU A 91 -3.08 -4.94 -13.22
C LEU A 91 -2.42 -4.27 -14.44
N GLY A 92 -1.47 -4.94 -15.08
CA GLY A 92 -0.82 -4.55 -16.32
C GLY A 92 0.62 -4.06 -16.13
N ASN A 93 1.28 -3.80 -17.26
CA ASN A 93 2.70 -3.48 -17.34
C ASN A 93 2.96 -2.01 -17.70
N LYS A 94 4.10 -1.47 -17.26
CA LYS A 94 4.66 -0.18 -17.69
C LYS A 94 6.15 -0.33 -17.99
N THR A 95 6.61 0.29 -19.07
CA THR A 95 8.03 0.25 -19.46
C THR A 95 8.75 1.50 -19.00
N PHE A 96 9.75 1.33 -18.14
CA PHE A 96 10.55 2.41 -17.57
C PHE A 96 11.86 2.49 -18.35
N THR A 97 12.11 3.62 -19.01
CA THR A 97 13.31 3.86 -19.84
C THR A 97 14.06 5.11 -19.40
N ASN A 98 13.35 6.15 -18.96
CA ASN A 98 13.95 7.44 -18.64
C ASN A 98 14.91 7.38 -17.43
N CYS A 99 14.67 6.50 -16.45
CA CYS A 99 15.53 6.39 -15.28
C CYS A 99 16.96 5.90 -15.62
N PHE A 100 17.18 5.34 -16.79
CA PHE A 100 18.50 4.92 -17.30
C PHE A 100 19.29 6.07 -17.96
N ASN A 101 18.71 7.27 -18.07
CA ASN A 101 19.32 8.42 -18.75
C ASN A 101 20.19 9.30 -17.84
N GLY A 102 20.31 8.98 -16.55
CA GLY A 102 21.15 9.72 -15.61
C GLY A 102 20.63 9.68 -14.17
N SER A 103 21.42 10.22 -13.25
CA SER A 103 21.15 10.18 -11.80
C SER A 103 19.92 10.98 -11.37
N SER A 104 19.51 11.99 -12.15
CA SER A 104 18.34 12.84 -11.88
C SER A 104 17.09 12.45 -12.67
N SER A 105 17.18 11.45 -13.55
CA SER A 105 16.09 11.09 -14.45
C SER A 105 15.12 10.10 -13.80
N TRP A 106 13.82 10.39 -13.87
CA TRP A 106 12.76 9.57 -13.30
C TRP A 106 11.97 8.84 -14.38
N SER A 107 11.58 7.59 -14.11
CA SER A 107 10.52 6.88 -14.82
C SER A 107 9.35 6.66 -13.89
N ASN A 108 8.14 6.82 -14.41
CA ASN A 108 6.91 6.76 -13.64
C ASN A 108 5.91 5.82 -14.34
N GLY A 109 5.29 4.94 -13.56
CA GLY A 109 4.19 4.08 -13.98
C GLY A 109 2.98 4.37 -13.09
N GLN A 110 1.85 4.68 -13.71
CA GLN A 110 0.58 4.90 -13.02
C GLN A 110 -0.42 3.83 -13.42
N TRP A 111 -1.06 3.24 -12.42
CA TRP A 111 -2.15 2.29 -12.58
C TRP A 111 -3.43 2.94 -12.05
N THR A 112 -4.40 3.11 -12.95
CA THR A 112 -5.70 3.75 -12.65
C THR A 112 -6.84 2.72 -12.62
N ASN A 113 -6.52 1.45 -12.84
CA ASN A 113 -7.41 0.30 -12.80
C ASN A 113 -7.25 -0.48 -11.48
N VAL A 114 -6.73 0.17 -10.44
CA VAL A 114 -6.68 -0.43 -9.10
C VAL A 114 -8.11 -0.57 -8.61
N PRO A 115 -8.53 -1.76 -8.14
CA PRO A 115 -9.89 -1.95 -7.65
C PRO A 115 -10.22 -1.02 -6.49
N THR A 116 -11.46 -0.57 -6.41
CA THR A 116 -11.94 0.24 -5.28
C THR A 116 -11.93 -0.57 -3.99
N GLY A 117 -11.70 0.09 -2.85
CA GLY A 117 -11.60 -0.56 -1.54
C GLY A 117 -10.16 -0.87 -1.17
N GLU A 118 -9.96 -1.52 -0.03
CA GLU A 118 -8.63 -1.84 0.46
C GLU A 118 -8.10 -3.13 -0.16
N HIS A 119 -6.92 -3.06 -0.76
CA HIS A 119 -6.24 -4.19 -1.40
C HIS A 119 -4.74 -4.17 -1.09
N THR A 120 -4.11 -5.32 -1.27
CA THR A 120 -2.65 -5.44 -1.19
C THR A 120 -2.08 -5.42 -2.60
N LEU A 121 -1.10 -4.56 -2.83
CA LEU A 121 -0.40 -4.42 -4.11
C LEU A 121 1.07 -4.80 -3.98
N GLN A 122 1.64 -5.22 -5.11
CA GLN A 122 3.07 -5.52 -5.26
C GLN A 122 3.47 -5.26 -6.71
N PHE A 123 4.66 -4.70 -6.94
CA PHE A 123 5.24 -4.66 -8.28
C PHE A 123 6.36 -5.67 -8.46
N GLU A 124 6.54 -6.10 -9.71
CA GLU A 124 7.52 -7.07 -10.19
C GLU A 124 8.36 -6.46 -11.32
N ALA A 125 9.65 -6.78 -11.37
CA ALA A 125 10.47 -6.56 -12.56
C ALA A 125 10.23 -7.69 -13.57
N ASP A 126 9.17 -7.56 -14.37
CA ASP A 126 8.73 -8.57 -15.36
C ASP A 126 9.80 -8.82 -16.44
N LYS A 127 10.50 -7.75 -16.87
CA LYS A 127 11.61 -7.86 -17.82
C LYS A 127 12.66 -6.79 -17.61
N VAL A 128 13.86 -7.18 -17.21
CA VAL A 128 15.04 -6.33 -17.07
C VAL A 128 15.83 -6.34 -18.39
N ALA A 129 16.07 -5.16 -18.95
CA ALA A 129 16.77 -5.00 -20.22
C ALA A 129 16.17 -5.88 -21.34
N GLN A 130 16.95 -6.78 -21.94
CA GLN A 130 16.50 -7.72 -22.97
C GLN A 130 15.71 -8.92 -22.40
N GLY A 131 15.73 -9.15 -21.09
CA GLY A 131 15.09 -10.27 -20.41
C GLY A 131 15.88 -11.59 -20.48
N GLY A 132 15.28 -12.66 -19.96
CA GLY A 132 15.87 -13.99 -19.88
C GLY A 132 16.68 -14.24 -18.61
N SER A 133 16.39 -13.52 -17.53
CA SER A 133 17.06 -13.61 -16.22
C SER A 133 18.57 -13.32 -16.20
N CYS A 134 19.14 -12.84 -17.32
CA CYS A 134 20.56 -12.52 -17.49
C CYS A 134 21.05 -11.34 -16.66
N CYS A 135 20.12 -10.47 -16.30
CA CYS A 135 20.38 -9.05 -16.22
C CYS A 135 19.96 -8.54 -14.85
N LEU A 136 20.84 -7.74 -14.24
CA LEU A 136 20.64 -7.29 -12.87
C LEU A 136 20.28 -5.81 -12.87
N LEU A 137 19.03 -5.51 -12.53
CA LEU A 137 18.53 -4.19 -12.29
C LEU A 137 19.02 -3.68 -10.94
N ASN A 138 19.54 -2.46 -10.95
CA ASN A 138 19.80 -1.67 -9.77
C ASN A 138 19.07 -0.34 -9.94
N VAL A 139 18.38 0.11 -8.90
CA VAL A 139 17.65 1.38 -8.88
C VAL A 139 18.05 2.11 -7.61
N ALA A 140 18.61 3.31 -7.75
CA ALA A 140 19.06 4.07 -6.59
C ALA A 140 17.88 4.51 -5.71
N GLU A 141 16.77 4.92 -6.34
CA GLU A 141 15.56 5.32 -5.61
C GLU A 141 14.32 4.74 -6.27
N VAL A 142 13.55 4.03 -5.46
CA VAL A 142 12.20 3.60 -5.73
C VAL A 142 11.28 4.40 -4.83
N TYR A 143 10.19 4.91 -5.40
CA TYR A 143 9.10 5.52 -4.65
C TYR A 143 7.77 4.91 -5.08
N VAL A 144 6.93 4.57 -4.10
CA VAL A 144 5.54 4.18 -4.31
C VAL A 144 4.66 5.27 -3.71
N ASP A 145 3.73 5.75 -4.53
CA ASP A 145 2.74 6.75 -4.17
C ASP A 145 1.32 6.19 -4.38
N THR A 146 0.56 6.21 -3.31
CA THR A 146 -0.84 5.75 -3.19
C THR A 146 -1.79 6.94 -3.01
N SER A 147 -1.25 8.15 -2.77
CA SER A 147 -2.04 9.38 -2.84
C SER A 147 -2.08 9.85 -4.30
N GLN A 148 -3.26 9.82 -4.90
CA GLN A 148 -3.52 10.73 -6.01
C GLN A 148 -3.62 12.14 -5.39
N ALA A 149 -2.47 12.76 -5.12
CA ALA A 149 -2.46 14.19 -4.83
C ALA A 149 -2.88 14.89 -6.14
N ASP A 150 -4.10 15.38 -6.12
CA ASP A 150 -4.77 16.20 -7.12
C ASP A 150 -4.01 17.50 -7.44
#